data_AF-A0A2W4P4F9-F1
#
_entry.id   AF-A0A2W4P4F9-F1
#
_cell.length_a   1.000
_cell.length_b   1.000
_cell.length_c   1.000
_cell.angle_alpha   90.00
_cell.angle_beta   90.00
_cell.angle_gamma   90.00
#
_symmetry.space_group_name_H-M   'P 1'
#
loop_
_entity.id
_entity.type
_entity.pdbx_description
1 polymer ?
#
loop_
_entity_poly.entity_id
_entity_poly.type
_entity_poly.pdbx_seq_one_letter_code
_entity_poly.pdbx_strand_id
1 'polypeptide(L)'
;MRKVVYSFLILGIIGLSGCTLPKMVKMAKEQQLTVTPNPLEVHKDTVAFDMAANLPVKMLKKGTVYTVNTYYKYGESEQALEPIEFRAEDYPNSATEQPRVTKDFAFAYSPAMKTGVLEVEGVASKGEKSKATERMQVATGVITTSKLVQPVGYAAYADHGYNNQEELEPVVIPDFIFLQGSSVLRTSEIRSPKGKELDAFIAAKNVTRTVTITGTHSPEGAERINKRLSEERAKRIEE
;
A
#
# COMPACT_ATOMS: atom_id res chain seq x y z
N MET A 1 51.59 67.30 -59.06
CA MET A 1 50.17 66.94 -59.20
C MET A 1 50.09 65.41 -59.09
N ARG A 2 49.57 64.88 -57.96
CA ARG A 2 48.22 64.26 -57.86
C ARG A 2 48.12 63.00 -58.76
N LYS A 3 47.86 61.77 -58.34
CA LYS A 3 47.41 61.06 -57.11
C LYS A 3 47.80 59.60 -57.37
N VAL A 4 48.54 58.90 -56.52
CA VAL A 4 48.06 58.13 -55.37
C VAL A 4 46.86 57.22 -55.70
N VAL A 5 47.17 55.93 -55.86
CA VAL A 5 46.62 54.74 -55.16
C VAL A 5 45.09 54.50 -55.24
N TYR A 6 44.75 53.21 -55.18
CA TYR A 6 43.42 52.62 -54.92
C TYR A 6 42.60 52.18 -56.15
N SER A 7 43.04 51.10 -56.78
CA SER A 7 42.13 50.12 -57.39
C SER A 7 42.54 48.72 -56.93
N PHE A 8 42.64 48.56 -55.61
CA PHE A 8 42.73 47.26 -54.94
C PHE A 8 41.38 47.03 -54.25
N LEU A 9 40.84 45.82 -54.45
CA LEU A 9 39.99 45.13 -53.48
C LEU A 9 38.52 45.60 -53.34
N ILE A 10 37.69 45.33 -54.34
CA ILE A 10 36.26 45.05 -54.10
C ILE A 10 35.92 43.73 -54.79
N LEU A 11 36.41 42.64 -54.21
CA LEU A 11 35.96 41.29 -54.56
C LEU A 11 35.82 40.50 -53.26
N GLY A 12 34.59 40.18 -52.90
CA GLY A 12 34.28 39.09 -51.98
C GLY A 12 34.24 39.44 -50.49
N ILE A 13 33.32 40.29 -50.05
CA ILE A 13 32.65 40.05 -48.77
C ILE A 13 31.54 39.02 -49.05
N ILE A 14 31.96 37.78 -49.33
CA ILE A 14 31.05 36.63 -49.30
C ILE A 14 30.75 36.40 -47.82
N GLY A 15 29.47 36.48 -47.47
CA GLY A 15 28.97 36.54 -46.11
C GLY A 15 29.54 35.46 -45.18
N LEU A 16 30.18 35.91 -44.10
CA LEU A 16 30.55 35.13 -42.90
C LEU A 16 29.32 34.71 -42.06
N SER A 17 28.15 34.51 -42.68
CA SER A 17 26.91 34.09 -42.02
C SER A 17 26.85 32.57 -41.76
N GLY A 18 27.94 31.84 -42.01
CA GLY A 18 27.94 30.38 -42.20
C GLY A 18 27.89 29.49 -40.96
N CYS A 19 28.01 29.99 -39.73
CA CYS A 19 28.21 29.12 -38.56
C CYS A 19 27.14 29.26 -37.46
N THR A 20 25.87 29.48 -37.81
CA THR A 20 24.79 29.56 -36.79
C THR A 20 24.41 28.18 -36.24
N LEU A 21 24.04 27.22 -37.09
CA LEU A 21 23.62 25.87 -36.67
C LEU A 21 24.73 25.08 -35.95
N PRO A 22 26.00 25.03 -36.43
CA PRO A 22 27.06 24.34 -35.71
C PRO A 22 27.36 24.96 -34.33
N LYS A 23 27.19 26.28 -34.20
CA LYS A 23 27.35 26.97 -32.92
C LYS A 23 26.22 26.63 -31.96
N MET A 24 24.97 26.53 -32.43
CA MET A 24 23.84 26.08 -31.62
C MET A 24 24.05 24.66 -31.09
N VAL A 25 24.47 23.73 -31.95
CA VAL A 25 24.79 22.34 -31.54
C VAL A 25 25.93 22.30 -30.53
N LYS A 26 26.94 23.17 -30.65
CA LYS A 26 28.01 23.27 -29.66
C LYS A 26 27.49 23.80 -28.32
N MET A 27 26.66 24.84 -28.34
CA MET A 27 26.06 25.44 -27.15
C MET A 27 25.02 24.53 -26.49
N ALA A 28 24.39 23.62 -27.23
CA ALA A 28 23.48 22.63 -26.67
C ALA A 28 24.13 21.75 -25.58
N LYS A 29 25.47 21.61 -25.58
CA LYS A 29 26.20 20.92 -24.50
C LYS A 29 26.14 21.65 -23.15
N GLU A 30 25.85 22.95 -23.17
CA GLU A 30 25.72 23.80 -21.99
C GLU A 30 24.24 24.00 -21.58
N GLN A 31 23.31 23.37 -22.29
CA GLN A 31 21.88 23.45 -21.96
C GLN A 31 21.60 22.71 -20.65
N GLN A 32 20.65 23.21 -19.87
CA GLN A 32 20.25 22.58 -18.62
C GLN A 32 18.95 21.82 -18.87
N LEU A 33 19.04 20.50 -18.81
CA LEU A 33 17.89 19.61 -18.87
C LEU A 33 17.69 18.99 -17.50
N THR A 34 16.51 19.17 -16.93
CA THR A 34 16.14 18.59 -15.65
C THR A 34 14.86 17.78 -15.81
N VAL A 35 14.88 16.55 -15.31
CA VAL A 35 13.76 15.61 -15.35
C VAL A 35 13.35 15.31 -13.92
N THR A 36 12.06 15.38 -13.63
CA THR A 36 11.51 15.14 -12.29
C THR A 36 10.28 14.22 -12.39
N PRO A 37 10.23 13.10 -11.67
CA PRO A 37 11.28 12.52 -10.83
C PRO A 37 12.42 11.91 -11.67
N ASN A 38 13.60 11.75 -11.06
CA ASN A 38 14.73 11.02 -11.64
C ASN A 38 15.42 10.16 -10.55
N PRO A 39 15.39 8.81 -10.63
CA PRO A 39 14.78 7.96 -11.66
C PRO A 39 13.29 8.22 -11.93
N LEU A 40 12.81 7.86 -13.13
CA LEU A 40 11.37 7.95 -13.43
C LEU A 40 10.59 6.98 -12.53
N GLU A 41 9.31 7.21 -12.32
CA GLU A 41 8.46 6.36 -11.49
C GLU A 41 7.21 5.93 -12.22
N VAL A 42 6.79 4.68 -12.02
CA VAL A 42 5.48 4.21 -12.46
C VAL A 42 4.45 4.44 -11.36
N HIS A 43 3.35 5.06 -11.73
CA HIS A 43 2.16 5.19 -10.89
C HIS A 43 1.00 4.54 -11.63
N LYS A 44 0.45 3.46 -11.05
CA LYS A 44 -0.50 2.55 -11.71
C LYS A 44 0.14 1.92 -12.96
N ASP A 45 -0.26 2.35 -14.16
CA ASP A 45 0.24 1.87 -15.45
C ASP A 45 0.85 3.00 -16.30
N THR A 46 1.13 4.14 -15.69
CA THR A 46 1.65 5.32 -16.39
C THR A 46 2.97 5.75 -15.78
N VAL A 47 3.94 6.07 -16.63
CA VAL A 47 5.14 6.81 -16.25
C VAL A 47 4.86 8.27 -16.57
N ALA A 48 4.85 9.13 -15.55
CA ALA A 48 4.65 10.57 -15.70
C ALA A 48 5.87 11.31 -15.14
N PHE A 49 6.30 12.34 -15.86
CA PHE A 49 7.44 13.16 -15.44
C PHE A 49 7.40 14.54 -16.08
N ASP A 50 8.03 15.49 -15.40
CA ASP A 50 8.21 16.85 -15.87
C ASP A 50 9.61 16.98 -16.45
N MET A 51 9.71 17.59 -17.63
CA MET A 51 11.00 17.97 -18.21
C MET A 51 11.08 19.47 -18.36
N ALA A 52 12.06 20.06 -17.69
CA ALA A 52 12.43 21.46 -17.85
C ALA A 52 13.70 21.56 -18.71
N ALA A 53 13.60 22.34 -19.78
CA ALA A 53 14.69 22.64 -20.69
C ALA A 53 15.00 24.14 -20.65
N ASN A 54 16.23 24.47 -20.22
CA ASN A 54 16.74 25.83 -20.22
C ASN A 54 17.87 25.92 -21.25
N LEU A 55 17.68 26.77 -22.26
CA LEU A 55 18.68 26.99 -23.30
C LEU A 55 19.66 28.10 -22.88
N PRO A 56 20.96 27.99 -23.25
CA PRO A 56 21.91 29.06 -23.03
C PRO A 56 21.51 30.36 -23.73
N VAL A 57 21.83 31.49 -23.10
CA VAL A 57 21.66 32.81 -23.71
C VAL A 57 22.40 32.89 -25.04
N LYS A 58 21.84 33.63 -26.00
CA LYS A 58 22.38 33.82 -27.36
C LYS A 58 22.43 32.56 -28.21
N MET A 59 21.91 31.42 -27.75
CA MET A 59 21.80 30.19 -28.54
C MET A 59 20.79 30.35 -29.67
N LEU A 60 19.56 30.77 -29.36
CA LEU A 60 18.53 31.03 -30.37
C LEU A 60 18.91 32.27 -31.18
N LYS A 61 18.98 32.13 -32.51
CA LYS A 61 19.22 33.24 -33.44
C LYS A 61 17.97 33.53 -34.23
N LYS A 62 17.81 34.76 -34.72
CA LYS A 62 16.61 35.14 -35.49
C LYS A 62 16.37 34.18 -36.67
N GLY A 63 15.15 33.67 -36.77
CA GLY A 63 14.72 32.71 -37.79
C GLY A 63 15.23 31.28 -37.60
N THR A 64 15.74 30.90 -36.42
CA THR A 64 16.08 29.51 -36.09
C THR A 64 15.04 28.89 -35.17
N VAL A 65 14.86 27.57 -35.29
CA VAL A 65 14.09 26.76 -34.34
C VAL A 65 15.03 25.73 -33.74
N TYR A 66 14.93 25.53 -32.43
CA TYR A 66 15.62 24.45 -31.74
C TYR A 66 14.61 23.49 -31.14
N THR A 67 14.66 22.24 -31.57
CA THR A 67 13.72 21.20 -31.14
C THR A 67 14.42 20.22 -30.23
N VAL A 68 13.84 19.98 -29.06
CA VAL A 68 14.28 18.97 -28.10
C VAL A 68 13.41 17.74 -28.31
N ASN A 69 13.98 16.71 -28.92
CA ASN A 69 13.33 15.42 -29.11
C ASN A 69 13.69 14.51 -27.94
N THR A 70 12.69 13.89 -27.33
CA THR A 70 12.88 13.02 -26.17
C THR A 70 12.47 11.59 -26.52
N TYR A 71 13.31 10.64 -26.13
CA TYR A 71 13.13 9.23 -26.40
C TYR A 71 13.32 8.43 -25.13
N TYR A 72 12.42 7.49 -24.88
CA TYR A 72 12.62 6.46 -23.86
C TYR A 72 13.12 5.18 -24.51
N LYS A 73 14.38 4.83 -24.26
CA LYS A 73 15.04 3.65 -24.83
C LYS A 73 15.01 2.49 -23.85
N TYR A 74 14.57 1.31 -24.30
CA TYR A 74 14.46 0.11 -23.49
C TYR A 74 14.74 -1.14 -24.35
N GLY A 75 15.72 -1.95 -23.94
CA GLY A 75 16.22 -3.06 -24.78
C GLY A 75 16.66 -2.56 -26.16
N GLU A 76 16.09 -3.16 -27.22
CA GLU A 76 16.32 -2.78 -28.62
C GLU A 76 15.26 -1.81 -29.18
N SER A 77 14.27 -1.44 -28.35
CA SER A 77 13.16 -0.58 -28.75
C SER A 77 13.30 0.83 -28.17
N GLU A 78 12.66 1.78 -28.82
CA GLU A 78 12.55 3.15 -28.33
C GLU A 78 11.13 3.68 -28.50
N GLN A 79 10.73 4.56 -27.58
CA GLN A 79 9.48 5.30 -27.65
C GLN A 79 9.80 6.79 -27.76
N ALA A 80 9.44 7.40 -28.89
CA ALA A 80 9.53 8.84 -29.07
C ALA A 80 8.37 9.53 -28.34
N LEU A 81 8.69 10.63 -27.65
CA LEU A 81 7.72 11.51 -27.00
C LEU A 81 7.53 12.78 -27.82
N GLU A 82 6.54 13.59 -27.44
CA GLU A 82 6.29 14.85 -28.13
C GLU A 82 7.50 15.80 -28.04
N PRO A 83 7.88 16.45 -29.15
CA PRO A 83 9.00 17.39 -29.13
C PRO A 83 8.66 18.66 -28.34
N ILE A 84 9.69 19.29 -27.78
CA ILE A 84 9.63 20.67 -27.28
C ILE A 84 10.31 21.58 -28.30
N GLU A 85 9.58 22.55 -28.85
CA GLU A 85 10.13 23.50 -29.82
C GLU A 85 10.41 24.86 -29.19
N PHE A 86 11.59 25.39 -29.49
CA PHE A 86 11.99 26.75 -29.16
C PHE A 86 12.16 27.55 -30.45
N ARG A 87 11.13 28.32 -30.81
CA ARG A 87 11.19 29.22 -31.97
C ARG A 87 11.80 30.54 -31.52
N ALA A 88 12.82 31.01 -32.23
CA ALA A 88 13.50 32.26 -31.84
C ALA A 88 12.57 33.48 -31.80
N GLU A 89 11.45 33.44 -32.51
CA GLU A 89 10.42 34.50 -32.55
C GLU A 89 9.66 34.62 -31.22
N ASP A 90 9.46 33.50 -30.51
CA ASP A 90 8.78 33.46 -29.22
C ASP A 90 9.68 33.98 -28.08
N TYR A 91 10.99 34.09 -28.32
CA TYR A 91 11.99 34.51 -27.33
C TYR A 91 12.84 35.69 -27.82
N PRO A 92 12.25 36.90 -27.97
CA PRO A 92 12.95 38.08 -28.47
C PRO A 92 14.12 38.52 -27.58
N ASN A 93 14.04 38.26 -26.27
CA ASN A 93 15.07 38.58 -25.28
C ASN A 93 16.10 37.45 -25.06
N SER A 94 16.09 36.40 -25.89
CA SER A 94 17.00 35.24 -25.76
C SER A 94 18.50 35.59 -25.81
N ALA A 95 18.86 36.82 -26.18
CA ALA A 95 20.24 37.33 -26.14
C ALA A 95 20.74 37.65 -24.72
N THR A 96 19.83 37.94 -23.79
CA THR A 96 20.13 38.34 -22.40
C THR A 96 19.45 37.43 -21.37
N GLU A 97 18.32 36.82 -21.72
CA GLU A 97 17.55 35.93 -20.87
C GLU A 97 17.60 34.49 -21.41
N GLN A 98 17.56 33.50 -20.52
CA GLN A 98 17.56 32.09 -20.90
C GLN A 98 16.14 31.68 -21.34
N PRO A 99 15.97 31.17 -22.58
CA PRO A 99 14.72 30.51 -22.97
C PRO A 99 14.48 29.29 -22.10
N ARG A 100 13.29 29.21 -21.49
CA ARG A 100 12.90 28.10 -20.61
C ARG A 100 11.51 27.60 -20.98
N VAL A 101 11.37 26.28 -21.04
CA VAL A 101 10.09 25.58 -21.13
C VAL A 101 10.11 24.42 -20.15
N THR A 102 9.01 24.27 -19.41
CA THR A 102 8.69 23.04 -18.68
C THR A 102 7.51 22.39 -19.36
N LYS A 103 7.59 21.10 -19.63
CA LYS A 103 6.50 20.31 -20.21
C LYS A 103 6.34 19.00 -19.47
N ASP A 104 5.09 18.64 -19.24
CA ASP A 104 4.70 17.39 -18.59
C ASP A 104 4.58 16.30 -19.65
N PHE A 105 5.13 15.13 -19.35
CA PHE A 105 5.11 13.96 -20.21
C PHE A 105 4.46 12.79 -19.50
N ALA A 106 3.73 11.99 -20.27
CA ALA A 106 3.18 10.73 -19.80
C ALA A 106 3.22 9.68 -20.91
N PHE A 107 3.57 8.46 -20.54
CA PHE A 107 3.46 7.30 -21.43
C PHE A 107 3.07 6.04 -20.65
N ALA A 108 2.43 5.10 -21.36
CA ALA A 108 2.01 3.83 -20.77
C ALA A 108 3.21 2.94 -20.48
N TYR A 109 3.26 2.40 -19.26
CA TYR A 109 4.33 1.50 -18.83
C TYR A 109 4.12 0.08 -19.34
N SER A 110 5.18 -0.53 -19.88
CA SER A 110 5.25 -1.97 -20.15
C SER A 110 6.39 -2.61 -19.34
N PRO A 111 6.31 -3.92 -18.99
CA PRO A 111 7.37 -4.59 -18.23
C PRO A 111 8.77 -4.51 -18.87
N ALA A 112 8.84 -4.45 -20.20
CA ALA A 112 10.10 -4.28 -20.94
C ALA A 112 10.79 -2.93 -20.65
N MET A 113 10.03 -1.91 -20.25
CA MET A 113 10.52 -0.58 -19.89
C MET A 113 11.09 -0.49 -18.47
N LYS A 114 11.12 -1.59 -17.69
CA LYS A 114 11.72 -1.57 -16.35
C LYS A 114 13.20 -1.14 -16.39
N THR A 115 13.91 -1.56 -17.43
CA THR A 115 15.32 -1.26 -17.64
C THR A 115 15.45 -0.43 -18.91
N GLY A 116 15.59 0.87 -18.74
CA GLY A 116 15.69 1.81 -19.84
C GLY A 116 16.34 3.13 -19.42
N VAL A 117 16.49 4.03 -20.38
CA VAL A 117 17.08 5.35 -20.20
C VAL A 117 16.27 6.38 -20.98
N LEU A 118 16.15 7.58 -20.41
CA LEU A 118 15.56 8.72 -21.10
C LEU A 118 16.69 9.48 -21.79
N GLU A 119 16.63 9.55 -23.11
CA GLU A 119 17.60 10.22 -23.97
C GLU A 119 16.96 11.46 -24.62
N VAL A 120 17.77 12.48 -24.84
CA VAL A 120 17.36 13.71 -25.51
C VAL A 120 18.30 14.00 -26.68
N GLU A 121 17.72 14.43 -27.80
CA GLU A 121 18.40 14.89 -29.00
C GLU A 121 17.95 16.32 -29.32
N GLY A 122 18.90 17.24 -29.44
CA GLY A 122 18.65 18.60 -29.87
C GLY A 122 18.80 18.76 -31.38
N VAL A 123 17.80 19.29 -32.06
CA VAL A 123 17.85 19.58 -33.50
C VAL A 123 17.75 21.09 -33.73
N ALA A 124 18.84 21.69 -34.18
CA ALA A 124 18.84 23.09 -34.60
C ALA A 124 18.46 23.18 -36.08
N SER A 125 17.47 24.00 -36.43
CA SER A 125 17.02 24.21 -37.81
C SER A 125 16.91 25.69 -38.18
N LYS A 126 17.10 25.97 -39.47
CA LYS A 126 16.92 27.29 -40.08
C LYS A 126 16.46 27.11 -41.53
N GLY A 127 15.16 27.31 -41.78
CA GLY A 127 14.55 26.93 -43.05
C GLY A 127 14.72 25.42 -43.28
N GLU A 128 15.21 25.02 -44.45
CA GLU A 128 15.41 23.60 -44.81
C GLU A 128 16.67 22.96 -44.20
N LYS A 129 17.58 23.75 -43.63
CA LYS A 129 18.85 23.23 -43.08
C LYS A 129 18.68 22.87 -41.61
N SER A 130 19.12 21.67 -41.23
CA SER A 130 19.11 21.21 -39.83
C SER A 130 20.44 20.57 -39.43
N LYS A 131 20.71 20.54 -38.12
CA LYS A 131 21.83 19.81 -37.52
C LYS A 131 21.43 19.30 -36.13
N ALA A 132 21.65 18.01 -35.90
CA ALA A 132 21.35 17.35 -34.62
C ALA A 132 22.58 17.32 -33.69
N THR A 133 22.34 17.25 -32.39
CA THR A 133 23.32 16.88 -31.36
C THR A 133 23.46 15.35 -31.30
N GLU A 134 24.48 14.87 -30.61
CA GLU A 134 24.47 13.50 -30.13
C GLU A 134 23.36 13.33 -29.08
N ARG A 135 22.83 12.11 -28.95
CA ARG A 135 21.85 11.78 -27.91
C ARG A 135 22.52 11.84 -26.54
N MET A 136 21.84 12.49 -25.59
CA MET A 136 22.30 12.65 -24.21
C MET A 136 21.31 11.99 -23.26
N GLN A 137 21.80 11.14 -22.36
CA GLN A 137 20.98 10.59 -21.29
C GLN A 137 20.68 11.66 -20.22
N VAL A 138 19.40 11.82 -19.88
CA VAL A 138 18.91 12.81 -18.91
C VAL A 138 18.26 12.20 -17.67
N ALA A 139 17.75 10.97 -17.77
CA ALA A 139 17.21 10.23 -16.63
C ALA A 139 17.42 8.72 -16.81
N THR A 140 17.40 7.99 -15.69
CA THR A 140 17.69 6.55 -15.66
C THR A 140 16.48 5.75 -15.19
N GLY A 141 16.12 4.70 -15.92
CA GLY A 141 15.21 3.65 -15.48
C GLY A 141 13.79 4.09 -15.16
N VAL A 142 12.98 3.14 -14.69
CA VAL A 142 11.66 3.37 -14.10
C VAL A 142 11.56 2.57 -12.80
N ILE A 143 11.31 3.25 -11.69
CA ILE A 143 11.00 2.65 -10.40
C ILE A 143 9.61 2.02 -10.48
N THR A 144 9.53 0.73 -10.13
CA THR A 144 8.33 -0.10 -10.24
C THR A 144 7.79 -0.59 -8.89
N THR A 145 8.25 0.02 -7.79
CA THR A 145 7.90 -0.37 -6.41
C THR A 145 6.39 -0.34 -6.16
N SER A 146 5.67 0.59 -6.77
CA SER A 146 4.20 0.68 -6.71
C SER A 146 3.49 -0.59 -7.21
N LYS A 147 4.13 -1.36 -8.10
CA LYS A 147 3.60 -2.64 -8.63
C LYS A 147 3.96 -3.86 -7.78
N LEU A 148 4.77 -3.72 -6.72
CA LEU A 148 5.20 -4.84 -5.88
C LEU A 148 4.28 -5.11 -4.69
N VAL A 149 3.13 -4.42 -4.60
CA VAL A 149 2.16 -4.61 -3.52
C VAL A 149 1.57 -6.02 -3.60
N GLN A 150 1.78 -6.80 -2.53
CA GLN A 150 1.12 -8.09 -2.37
C GLN A 150 -0.27 -7.90 -1.75
N PRO A 151 -1.25 -8.75 -2.10
CA PRO A 151 -2.52 -8.76 -1.40
C PRO A 151 -2.31 -9.07 0.09
N VAL A 152 -3.08 -8.41 0.95
CA VAL A 152 -3.02 -8.62 2.40
C VAL A 152 -3.37 -10.09 2.69
N GLY A 153 -2.51 -10.78 3.43
CA GLY A 153 -2.75 -12.14 3.86
C GLY A 153 -4.01 -12.24 4.72
N TYR A 154 -4.81 -13.29 4.50
CA TYR A 154 -6.01 -13.53 5.30
C TYR A 154 -5.63 -13.77 6.76
N ALA A 155 -6.36 -13.16 7.69
CA ALA A 155 -6.23 -13.49 9.10
C ALA A 155 -6.72 -14.92 9.35
N ALA A 156 -5.81 -15.81 9.72
CA ALA A 156 -6.16 -17.15 10.16
C ALA A 156 -6.55 -17.08 11.64
N TYR A 157 -7.85 -17.19 11.93
CA TYR A 157 -8.34 -17.34 13.29
C TYR A 157 -8.31 -18.83 13.66
N ALA A 158 -7.54 -19.18 14.68
CA ALA A 158 -7.60 -20.49 15.29
C ALA A 158 -8.70 -20.51 16.36
N ASP A 159 -9.34 -21.65 16.54
CA ASP A 159 -10.27 -21.85 17.65
C ASP A 159 -9.54 -21.71 18.99
N HIS A 160 -10.14 -21.00 19.94
CA HIS A 160 -9.49 -20.62 21.18
C HIS A 160 -9.45 -21.76 22.21
N GLY A 161 -10.22 -22.83 22.02
CA GLY A 161 -10.24 -24.00 22.90
C GLY A 161 -10.85 -23.79 24.29
N TYR A 162 -11.11 -22.54 24.72
CA TYR A 162 -11.86 -22.26 25.94
C TYR A 162 -13.29 -22.81 25.90
N ASN A 163 -13.69 -23.49 26.97
CA ASN A 163 -15.09 -23.82 27.22
C ASN A 163 -15.76 -22.67 27.97
N ASN A 164 -16.67 -21.95 27.30
CA ASN A 164 -17.38 -20.82 27.90
C ASN A 164 -18.68 -21.26 28.63
N GLN A 165 -18.80 -22.54 28.97
CA GLN A 165 -19.94 -23.07 29.74
C GLN A 165 -19.78 -22.76 31.23
N GLU A 166 -20.91 -22.68 31.94
CA GLU A 166 -20.94 -22.54 33.40
C GLU A 166 -20.30 -23.77 34.07
N GLU A 167 -19.32 -23.53 34.96
CA GLU A 167 -18.77 -24.57 35.83
C GLU A 167 -19.75 -24.82 36.99
N LEU A 168 -20.21 -26.07 37.15
CA LEU A 168 -21.11 -26.48 38.22
C LEU A 168 -20.35 -27.34 39.22
N GLU A 169 -20.29 -26.91 40.48
CA GLU A 169 -19.73 -27.69 41.57
C GLU A 169 -20.86 -28.42 42.34
N PRO A 170 -20.86 -29.78 42.39
CA PRO A 170 -21.89 -30.52 43.11
C PRO A 170 -21.66 -30.45 44.63
N VAL A 171 -22.67 -30.01 45.37
CA VAL A 171 -22.69 -30.07 46.84
C VAL A 171 -23.52 -31.29 47.26
N VAL A 172 -22.90 -32.19 48.03
CA VAL A 172 -23.54 -33.43 48.51
C VAL A 172 -23.78 -33.34 50.01
N ILE A 173 -25.05 -33.36 50.41
CA ILE A 173 -25.44 -33.37 51.82
C ILE A 173 -25.47 -34.83 52.30
N PRO A 174 -24.88 -35.17 53.46
CA PRO A 174 -24.83 -36.55 53.95
C PRO A 174 -26.20 -37.16 54.26
N ASP A 175 -26.30 -38.49 54.18
CA ASP A 175 -27.55 -39.25 54.30
C ASP A 175 -28.29 -39.05 55.63
N PHE A 176 -29.63 -38.94 55.56
CA PHE A 176 -30.54 -38.96 56.71
C PHE A 176 -30.98 -40.38 57.03
N ILE A 177 -30.92 -40.77 58.31
CA ILE A 177 -31.20 -42.15 58.72
C ILE A 177 -32.64 -42.29 59.23
N PHE A 178 -33.36 -43.26 58.66
CA PHE A 178 -34.71 -43.61 59.04
C PHE A 178 -34.75 -44.93 59.84
N LEU A 179 -35.75 -45.07 60.71
CA LEU A 179 -36.01 -46.35 61.38
C LEU A 179 -36.49 -47.40 60.37
N GLN A 180 -36.29 -48.68 60.73
CA GLN A 180 -36.76 -49.81 59.94
C GLN A 180 -38.27 -49.69 59.68
N GLY A 181 -38.67 -49.89 58.41
CA GLY A 181 -40.09 -49.83 58.00
C GLY A 181 -40.77 -48.47 58.14
N SER A 182 -40.05 -47.39 58.45
CA SER A 182 -40.61 -46.06 58.67
C SER A 182 -40.04 -45.02 57.72
N SER A 183 -40.89 -44.10 57.27
CA SER A 183 -40.56 -42.87 56.55
C SER A 183 -40.54 -41.65 57.46
N VAL A 184 -40.78 -41.80 58.77
CA VAL A 184 -40.76 -40.66 59.70
C VAL A 184 -39.32 -40.23 60.00
N LEU A 185 -38.97 -39.00 59.64
CA LEU A 185 -37.70 -38.38 59.98
C LEU A 185 -37.71 -37.99 61.47
N ARG A 186 -36.74 -38.50 62.24
CA ARG A 186 -36.65 -38.21 63.67
C ARG A 186 -36.11 -36.80 63.91
N THR A 187 -36.60 -36.14 64.96
CA THR A 187 -36.06 -34.83 65.39
C THR A 187 -34.56 -34.85 65.69
N SER A 188 -34.02 -36.01 66.11
CA SER A 188 -32.57 -36.18 66.32
C SER A 188 -31.77 -36.07 65.01
N GLU A 189 -32.34 -36.54 63.89
CA GLU A 189 -31.71 -36.42 62.56
C GLU A 189 -31.80 -34.98 62.05
N ILE A 190 -32.95 -34.32 62.26
CA ILE A 190 -33.15 -32.90 61.90
C ILE A 190 -32.15 -32.01 62.65
N ARG A 191 -31.96 -32.25 63.95
CA ARG A 191 -31.03 -31.44 64.78
C ARG A 191 -29.57 -31.86 64.66
N SER A 192 -29.28 -32.92 63.90
CA SER A 192 -27.93 -33.41 63.69
C SER A 192 -27.09 -32.41 62.87
N PRO A 193 -25.75 -32.56 62.83
CA PRO A 193 -24.91 -31.73 61.97
C PRO A 193 -25.36 -31.71 60.50
N LYS A 194 -25.91 -32.83 59.99
CA LYS A 194 -26.37 -32.97 58.60
C LYS A 194 -27.62 -32.15 58.31
N GLY A 195 -28.57 -32.13 59.24
CA GLY A 195 -29.76 -31.27 59.11
C GLY A 195 -29.38 -29.80 59.11
N LYS A 196 -28.43 -29.40 59.97
CA LYS A 196 -27.90 -28.03 59.97
C LYS A 196 -27.16 -27.67 58.68
N GLU A 197 -26.48 -28.62 58.06
CA GLU A 197 -25.79 -28.42 56.78
C GLU A 197 -26.78 -28.20 55.64
N LEU A 198 -27.87 -28.96 55.59
CA LEU A 198 -28.99 -28.73 54.67
C LEU A 198 -29.62 -27.35 54.89
N ASP A 199 -29.94 -27.00 56.14
CA ASP A 199 -30.50 -25.69 56.49
C ASP A 199 -29.57 -24.54 56.07
N ALA A 200 -28.26 -24.70 56.30
CA ALA A 200 -27.25 -23.71 55.93
C ALA A 200 -27.11 -23.58 54.41
N PHE A 201 -27.14 -24.69 53.67
CA PHE A 201 -27.09 -24.69 52.21
C PHE A 201 -28.30 -23.96 51.61
N ILE A 202 -29.50 -24.22 52.13
CA ILE A 202 -30.73 -23.55 51.72
C ILE A 202 -30.65 -22.05 52.08
N ALA A 203 -30.19 -21.71 53.29
CA ALA A 203 -30.05 -20.32 53.74
C ALA A 203 -29.02 -19.51 52.93
N ALA A 204 -27.99 -20.16 52.39
CA ALA A 204 -26.96 -19.52 51.57
C ALA A 204 -27.47 -19.03 50.20
N LYS A 205 -28.63 -19.54 49.73
CA LYS A 205 -29.26 -19.14 48.45
C LYS A 205 -28.33 -19.28 47.23
N ASN A 206 -27.53 -20.34 47.20
CA ASN A 206 -26.64 -20.64 46.08
C ASN A 206 -27.45 -20.83 44.79
N VAL A 207 -26.92 -20.32 43.66
CA VAL A 207 -27.53 -20.54 42.33
C VAL A 207 -27.48 -22.04 42.02
N THR A 208 -28.65 -22.70 42.11
CA THR A 208 -28.76 -24.15 42.02
C THR A 208 -29.52 -24.52 40.75
N ARG A 209 -28.87 -25.26 39.84
CA ARG A 209 -29.49 -25.76 38.59
C ARG A 209 -30.45 -26.91 38.85
N THR A 210 -29.99 -27.91 39.61
CA THR A 210 -30.70 -29.16 39.84
C THR A 210 -30.52 -29.60 41.29
N VAL A 211 -31.61 -30.06 41.91
CA VAL A 211 -31.60 -30.74 43.21
C VAL A 211 -32.05 -32.17 42.98
N THR A 212 -31.27 -33.14 43.49
CA THR A 212 -31.62 -34.57 43.40
C THR A 212 -31.72 -35.14 44.81
N ILE A 213 -32.89 -35.67 45.15
CA ILE A 213 -33.15 -36.33 46.44
C ILE A 213 -33.38 -37.82 46.16
N THR A 214 -32.51 -38.67 46.73
CA THR A 214 -32.55 -40.11 46.50
C THR A 214 -33.01 -40.83 47.76
N GLY A 215 -34.18 -41.48 47.71
CA GLY A 215 -34.71 -42.29 48.81
C GLY A 215 -34.29 -43.76 48.70
N THR A 216 -33.68 -44.31 49.75
CA THR A 216 -33.19 -45.69 49.79
C THR A 216 -33.89 -46.53 50.86
N HIS A 217 -33.89 -47.85 50.66
CA HIS A 217 -34.41 -48.84 51.62
C HIS A 217 -33.47 -50.04 51.73
N SER A 218 -33.50 -50.74 52.87
CA SER A 218 -32.80 -52.02 53.05
C SER A 218 -33.52 -53.12 52.26
N PRO A 219 -32.83 -54.14 51.72
CA PRO A 219 -33.40 -55.18 50.84
C PRO A 219 -34.37 -56.16 51.54
N GLU A 220 -34.87 -55.82 52.73
CA GLU A 220 -35.70 -56.67 53.56
C GLU A 220 -37.18 -56.54 53.19
N GLY A 221 -37.89 -57.65 53.01
CA GLY A 221 -39.33 -57.66 52.75
C GLY A 221 -39.71 -57.52 51.27
N ALA A 222 -40.99 -57.26 51.01
CA ALA A 222 -41.54 -57.23 49.66
C ALA A 222 -41.14 -55.95 48.90
N GLU A 223 -40.61 -56.10 47.68
CA GLU A 223 -40.14 -55.01 46.81
C GLU A 223 -41.19 -53.89 46.63
N ARG A 224 -42.46 -54.26 46.48
CA ARG A 224 -43.57 -53.31 46.35
C ARG A 224 -43.70 -52.37 47.56
N ILE A 225 -43.49 -52.89 48.77
CA ILE A 225 -43.56 -52.09 50.02
C ILE A 225 -42.34 -51.18 50.11
N ASN A 226 -41.18 -51.75 49.79
CA ASN A 226 -39.89 -51.10 49.85
C ASN A 226 -39.73 -49.94 48.86
N LYS A 227 -40.21 -50.10 47.62
CA LYS A 227 -40.24 -49.03 46.63
C LYS A 227 -41.04 -47.83 47.14
N ARG A 228 -42.23 -48.08 47.68
CA ARG A 228 -43.07 -47.03 48.28
C ARG A 228 -42.38 -46.36 49.47
N LEU A 229 -41.71 -47.14 50.33
CA LEU A 229 -40.97 -46.60 51.48
C LEU A 229 -39.82 -45.68 51.05
N SER A 230 -39.07 -46.04 50.02
CA SER A 230 -38.04 -45.19 49.42
C SER A 230 -38.60 -43.86 48.91
N GLU A 231 -39.70 -43.91 48.16
CA GLU A 231 -40.37 -42.70 47.65
C GLU A 231 -40.88 -41.81 48.78
N GLU A 232 -41.48 -42.41 49.82
CA GLU A 232 -41.94 -41.66 51.00
C GLU A 232 -40.77 -41.01 51.75
N ARG A 233 -39.63 -41.68 51.90
CA ARG A 233 -38.44 -41.11 52.55
C ARG A 233 -37.87 -39.92 51.78
N ALA A 234 -37.81 -40.00 50.45
CA ALA A 234 -37.38 -38.89 49.62
C ALA A 234 -38.30 -37.67 49.80
N LYS A 235 -39.62 -37.89 49.73
CA LYS A 235 -40.63 -36.83 49.95
C LYS A 235 -40.50 -36.16 51.31
N ARG A 236 -40.12 -36.92 52.34
CA ARG A 236 -39.91 -36.37 53.69
C ARG A 236 -38.69 -35.49 53.85
N ILE A 237 -37.73 -35.55 52.91
CA ILE A 237 -36.60 -34.62 52.85
C ILE A 237 -36.93 -33.43 51.93
N GLU A 238 -37.84 -33.62 50.98
CA GLU A 238 -38.33 -32.58 50.08
C GLU A 238 -39.26 -31.57 50.78
N GLU A 239 -40.10 -32.05 51.71
CA GLU A 239 -41.00 -31.24 52.56
C GLU A 239 -40.25 -30.35 53.56
#